data_AF-A0A9X3Z6R0-F1
#
_entry.id   AF-A0A9X3Z6R0-F1
#
_cell.length_a   1.000
_cell.length_b   1.000
_cell.length_c   1.000
_cell.angle_alpha   90.00
_cell.angle_beta   90.00
_cell.angle_gamma   90.00
#
_symmetry.space_group_name_H-M   'P 1'
#
loop_
_entity.id
_entity.type
_entity.pdbx_description
1 polymer ?
#
loop_
_entity_poly.entity_id
_entity_poly.type
_entity_poly.pdbx_seq_one_letter_code
_entity_poly.pdbx_strand_id
1 'polypeptide(L)'
;MGSAQAAPCLGVTFGAAFDGSYNCNDLGTPGGMVPNMGGITFLNNDTLLVGNYANGPGGTIRQIDVIRDADNHIIGFSGASQPYATASYIDGGLTFGPGGVLFATGYPNNTLLQYKPGSTTPDKIINLSDFGVTVGDSVGTLAFVPLGFDGAGQLKIASFSYGFWYTATLTEDGNGLYDLAVVWDLAFGRSTEGIAYVAGQNPGFGGLDSVLLSEYGAGKVAAYQIDANGNPIIASRQDFLSGLRGAREL
;
A
#
# COMPACT_ATOMS: atom_id res chain seq x y z
N MET A 1 23.96 8.67 -17.75
CA MET A 1 23.74 8.33 -16.33
C MET A 1 23.19 6.92 -16.32
N GLY A 2 23.88 5.96 -15.70
CA GLY A 2 23.52 4.55 -15.76
C GLY A 2 22.22 4.29 -15.00
N SER A 3 21.28 3.58 -15.61
CA SER A 3 20.12 3.03 -14.93
C SER A 3 20.60 2.07 -13.84
N ALA A 4 20.05 2.19 -12.62
CA ALA A 4 20.24 1.15 -11.61
C ALA A 4 19.64 -0.14 -12.16
N GLN A 5 20.47 -1.17 -12.33
CA GLN A 5 20.03 -2.49 -12.77
C GLN A 5 19.58 -3.27 -11.55
N ALA A 6 18.41 -3.91 -11.64
CA ALA A 6 17.88 -4.80 -10.61
C ALA A 6 18.95 -5.76 -10.07
N ALA A 7 19.11 -5.82 -8.75
CA ALA A 7 19.96 -6.77 -8.05
C ALA A 7 19.11 -7.80 -7.29
N PRO A 8 19.58 -9.02 -7.04
CA PRO A 8 18.83 -9.97 -6.20
C PRO A 8 18.72 -9.42 -4.78
N CYS A 9 17.53 -9.56 -4.17
CA CYS A 9 17.34 -9.18 -2.77
C CYS A 9 18.21 -10.02 -1.83
N LEU A 10 19.02 -9.37 -1.00
CA LEU A 10 19.92 -10.05 -0.07
C LEU A 10 19.20 -10.41 1.24
N GLY A 11 19.34 -11.66 1.68
CA GLY A 11 18.80 -12.12 2.97
C GLY A 11 17.28 -12.28 3.00
N VAL A 12 16.64 -12.23 1.83
CA VAL A 12 15.20 -12.38 1.66
C VAL A 12 14.89 -13.82 1.23
N THR A 13 13.80 -14.39 1.75
CA THR A 13 13.40 -15.77 1.44
C THR A 13 11.89 -15.85 1.22
N PHE A 14 11.48 -16.51 0.13
CA PHE A 14 10.08 -16.81 -0.14
C PHE A 14 9.59 -17.97 0.74
N GLY A 15 8.31 -17.95 1.12
CA GLY A 15 7.71 -19.10 1.77
C GLY A 15 7.64 -20.31 0.84
N ALA A 16 7.56 -21.51 1.42
CA ALA A 16 7.66 -22.77 0.66
C ALA A 16 6.62 -22.92 -0.47
N ALA A 17 5.44 -22.29 -0.35
CA ALA A 17 4.41 -22.31 -1.39
C ALA A 17 4.74 -21.42 -2.60
N PHE A 18 5.62 -20.44 -2.42
CA PHE A 18 5.98 -19.40 -3.40
C PHE A 18 7.41 -19.58 -3.93
N ASP A 19 8.24 -20.33 -3.21
CA ASP A 19 9.60 -20.64 -3.62
C ASP A 19 9.62 -21.33 -5.00
N GLY A 20 10.55 -20.89 -5.86
CA GLY A 20 10.67 -21.36 -7.24
C GLY A 20 9.69 -20.76 -8.26
N SER A 21 8.66 -20.02 -7.83
CA SER A 21 7.75 -19.30 -8.75
C SER A 21 7.97 -17.78 -8.76
N TYR A 22 8.62 -17.24 -7.74
CA TYR A 22 8.86 -15.82 -7.58
C TYR A 22 10.34 -15.51 -7.39
N ASN A 23 10.75 -14.34 -7.86
CA ASN A 23 12.08 -13.77 -7.64
C ASN A 23 11.93 -12.41 -6.96
N CYS A 24 12.92 -12.05 -6.14
CA CYS A 24 12.97 -10.74 -5.50
C CYS A 24 14.10 -9.92 -6.11
N ASN A 25 13.74 -8.75 -6.63
CA ASN A 25 14.66 -7.78 -7.24
C ASN A 25 14.66 -6.49 -6.43
N ASP A 26 15.83 -6.09 -5.94
CA ASP A 26 16.08 -4.78 -5.36
C ASP A 26 16.38 -3.78 -6.49
N LEU A 27 15.50 -2.79 -6.62
CA LEU A 27 15.60 -1.71 -7.62
C LEU A 27 16.33 -0.47 -7.08
N GLY A 28 16.68 -0.47 -5.79
CA GLY A 28 17.23 0.68 -5.10
C GLY A 28 16.22 1.82 -4.90
N THR A 29 16.72 2.95 -4.38
CA THR A 29 15.91 4.17 -4.21
C THR A 29 15.82 4.92 -5.54
N PRO A 30 14.62 5.33 -5.99
CA PRO A 30 14.46 6.18 -7.16
C PRO A 30 15.25 7.48 -7.06
N GLY A 31 15.78 7.96 -8.19
CA GLY A 31 16.57 9.18 -8.24
C GLY A 31 15.84 10.39 -7.63
N GLY A 32 16.54 11.16 -6.79
CA GLY A 32 15.99 12.36 -6.17
C GLY A 32 15.09 12.13 -4.95
N MET A 33 14.81 10.88 -4.58
CA MET A 33 14.13 10.56 -3.33
C MET A 33 15.11 10.46 -2.16
N VAL A 34 14.61 10.66 -0.94
CA VAL A 34 15.36 10.49 0.31
C VAL A 34 14.92 9.18 1.01
N PRO A 35 15.75 8.62 1.90
CA PRO A 35 15.37 7.45 2.70
C PRO A 35 14.06 7.68 3.47
N ASN A 36 13.37 6.58 3.80
CA ASN A 36 11.99 6.53 4.31
C ASN A 36 10.97 6.92 3.23
N MET A 37 10.71 5.96 2.35
CA MET A 37 9.60 6.02 1.42
C MET A 37 8.30 5.66 2.17
N GLY A 38 7.17 6.04 1.57
CA GLY A 38 5.84 5.66 2.03
C GLY A 38 5.08 5.04 0.86
N GLY A 39 3.75 4.99 0.97
CA GLY A 39 2.87 4.27 0.06
C GLY A 39 3.15 4.49 -1.43
N ILE A 40 2.84 3.45 -2.20
CA ILE A 40 3.09 3.37 -3.64
C ILE A 40 1.79 3.07 -4.38
N THR A 41 1.60 3.67 -5.54
CA THR A 41 0.53 3.28 -6.49
C THR A 41 0.97 3.63 -7.91
N PHE A 42 0.40 2.98 -8.91
CA PHE A 42 0.57 3.45 -10.29
C PHE A 42 -0.32 4.67 -10.56
N LEU A 43 0.26 5.68 -11.21
CA LEU A 43 -0.49 6.77 -11.86
C LEU A 43 -1.06 6.30 -13.20
N ASN A 44 -0.27 5.51 -13.92
CA ASN A 44 -0.59 4.87 -15.19
C ASN A 44 0.36 3.65 -15.37
N ASN A 45 0.34 2.96 -16.50
CA ASN A 45 1.14 1.74 -16.70
C ASN A 45 2.66 1.93 -16.53
N ASP A 46 3.16 3.14 -16.73
CA ASP A 46 4.58 3.44 -16.83
C ASP A 46 5.08 4.43 -15.76
N THR A 47 4.19 5.02 -14.97
CA THR A 47 4.54 5.99 -13.92
C THR A 47 4.02 5.53 -12.56
N LEU A 48 4.93 5.44 -11.59
CA LEU A 48 4.62 5.22 -10.18
C LEU A 48 4.49 6.54 -9.43
N LEU A 49 3.54 6.61 -8.49
CA LEU A 49 3.53 7.57 -7.40
C LEU A 49 4.11 6.91 -6.16
N VAL A 50 4.98 7.62 -5.45
CA VAL A 50 5.65 7.10 -4.25
C VAL A 50 5.75 8.17 -3.18
N GLY A 51 5.42 7.81 -1.95
CA GLY A 51 5.65 8.65 -0.78
C GLY A 51 7.14 8.88 -0.55
N ASN A 52 7.53 10.13 -0.33
CA ASN A 52 8.91 10.56 -0.09
C ASN A 52 8.98 11.35 1.22
N TYR A 53 10.06 11.13 1.98
CA TYR A 53 10.24 11.73 3.30
C TYR A 53 9.04 11.42 4.22
N ALA A 54 8.68 10.14 4.26
CA ALA A 54 7.59 9.61 5.08
C ALA A 54 7.80 9.95 6.57
N ASN A 55 6.70 9.99 7.33
CA ASN A 55 6.68 10.29 8.77
C ASN A 55 7.11 11.71 9.17
N GLY A 56 7.42 12.58 8.20
CA GLY A 56 7.89 13.94 8.42
C GLY A 56 6.92 15.01 7.91
N PRO A 57 6.91 16.22 8.50
CA PRO A 57 6.04 17.32 8.05
C PRO A 57 6.32 17.77 6.61
N GLY A 58 7.53 17.50 6.10
CA GLY A 58 7.94 17.80 4.72
C GLY A 58 7.61 16.70 3.69
N GLY A 59 6.80 15.70 4.07
CA GLY A 59 6.45 14.59 3.20
C GLY A 59 5.82 15.03 1.88
N THR A 60 6.11 14.29 0.81
CA THR A 60 5.58 14.55 -0.54
C THR A 60 5.21 13.25 -1.23
N ILE A 61 4.29 13.32 -2.19
CA ILE A 61 4.11 12.29 -3.21
C ILE A 61 4.96 12.72 -4.40
N ARG A 62 5.77 11.80 -4.91
CA ARG A 62 6.60 12.01 -6.10
C ARG A 62 6.24 11.01 -7.17
N GLN A 63 6.39 11.41 -8.43
CA GLN A 63 6.19 10.54 -9.57
C GLN A 63 7.54 10.11 -10.18
N ILE A 64 7.64 8.86 -10.61
CA ILE A 64 8.83 8.30 -11.27
C ILE A 64 8.40 7.30 -12.34
N ASP A 65 9.03 7.39 -13.52
CA ASP A 65 8.78 6.43 -14.59
C ASP A 65 9.53 5.12 -14.33
N VAL A 66 8.89 4.00 -14.66
CA VAL A 66 9.49 2.66 -14.54
C VAL A 66 10.09 2.22 -15.88
N ILE A 67 11.15 1.41 -15.79
CA ILE A 67 11.73 0.71 -16.93
C ILE A 67 11.26 -0.73 -16.85
N ARG A 68 10.73 -1.25 -17.96
CA ARG A 68 10.26 -2.63 -18.07
C ARG A 68 11.12 -3.46 -19.01
N ASP A 69 11.21 -4.75 -18.73
CA ASP A 69 11.75 -5.73 -19.68
C ASP A 69 10.70 -6.14 -20.72
N ALA A 70 11.08 -7.08 -21.61
CA ALA A 70 10.20 -7.57 -22.67
C ALA A 70 8.99 -8.37 -22.15
N ASP A 71 9.09 -8.91 -20.92
CA ASP A 71 8.03 -9.66 -20.24
C ASP A 71 7.19 -8.76 -19.32
N ASN A 72 7.39 -7.43 -19.43
CA ASN A 72 6.69 -6.38 -18.69
C ASN A 72 7.01 -6.31 -17.19
N HIS A 73 8.11 -6.94 -16.74
CA HIS A 73 8.59 -6.79 -15.37
C HIS A 73 9.29 -5.45 -15.19
N ILE A 74 9.11 -4.81 -14.03
CA ILE A 74 9.86 -3.61 -13.68
C ILE A 74 11.29 -3.99 -13.32
N ILE A 75 12.25 -3.42 -14.03
CA ILE A 75 13.68 -3.69 -13.87
C ILE A 75 14.49 -2.45 -13.44
N GLY A 76 13.83 -1.31 -13.27
CA GLY A 76 14.46 -0.08 -12.77
C GLY A 76 13.57 1.14 -12.92
N PHE A 77 14.18 2.30 -12.68
CA PHE A 77 13.54 3.62 -12.77
C PHE A 77 14.22 4.47 -13.85
N SER A 78 13.44 5.33 -14.52
CA SER A 78 13.93 6.25 -15.54
C SER A 78 14.03 7.67 -14.99
N GLY A 79 15.24 8.27 -15.08
CA GLY A 79 15.47 9.65 -14.66
C GLY A 79 15.39 9.90 -13.16
N ALA A 80 15.12 11.14 -12.78
CA ALA A 80 14.89 11.55 -11.40
C ALA A 80 13.39 11.77 -11.15
N SER A 81 12.92 11.35 -9.98
CA SER A 81 11.54 11.55 -9.56
C SER A 81 11.18 13.03 -9.56
N GLN A 82 9.92 13.35 -9.88
CA GLN A 82 9.39 14.71 -9.90
C GLN A 82 8.34 14.89 -8.80
N PRO A 83 8.18 16.11 -8.24
CA PRO A 83 7.09 16.37 -7.31
C PRO A 83 5.72 16.11 -7.98
N TYR A 84 4.81 15.46 -7.26
CA TYR A 84 3.42 15.26 -7.68
C TYR A 84 2.47 16.05 -6.77
N ALA A 85 2.57 15.84 -5.45
CA ALA A 85 1.78 16.56 -4.45
C ALA A 85 2.54 16.71 -3.12
N THR A 86 2.17 17.69 -2.30
CA THR A 86 2.53 17.71 -0.88
C THR A 86 1.75 16.63 -0.14
N ALA A 87 2.37 15.98 0.83
CA ALA A 87 1.75 14.93 1.62
C ALA A 87 2.47 14.85 2.97
N SER A 88 2.31 15.90 3.77
CA SER A 88 2.89 15.95 5.11
C SER A 88 2.53 14.68 5.87
N TYR A 89 3.54 14.05 6.46
CA TYR A 89 3.38 12.84 7.27
C TYR A 89 2.91 11.60 6.49
N ILE A 90 3.05 11.57 5.15
CA ILE A 90 2.68 10.39 4.36
C ILE A 90 3.27 9.10 4.95
N ASP A 91 2.44 8.07 5.02
CA ASP A 91 2.75 6.75 5.57
C ASP A 91 2.55 5.65 4.49
N GLY A 92 2.32 4.39 4.85
CA GLY A 92 2.32 3.25 3.93
C GLY A 92 1.14 3.16 2.94
N GLY A 93 0.03 3.87 3.16
CA GLY A 93 -1.15 3.83 2.29
C GLY A 93 -1.14 4.91 1.21
N LEU A 94 -1.29 4.50 -0.06
CA LEU A 94 -1.49 5.38 -1.21
C LEU A 94 -2.30 4.65 -2.28
N THR A 95 -3.48 5.14 -2.67
CA THR A 95 -4.28 4.46 -3.71
C THR A 95 -5.28 5.39 -4.39
N PHE A 96 -5.63 5.11 -5.64
CA PHE A 96 -6.75 5.78 -6.30
C PHE A 96 -8.07 5.10 -5.94
N GLY A 97 -9.08 5.92 -5.64
CA GLY A 97 -10.45 5.49 -5.41
C GLY A 97 -11.44 6.00 -6.45
N PRO A 98 -12.74 5.88 -6.16
CA PRO A 98 -13.81 6.32 -7.06
C PRO A 98 -13.68 7.81 -7.44
N GLY A 99 -13.98 8.13 -8.70
CA GLY A 99 -13.85 9.50 -9.24
C GLY A 99 -12.41 9.96 -9.48
N GLY A 100 -11.42 9.07 -9.34
CA GLY A 100 -10.00 9.40 -9.53
C GLY A 100 -9.41 10.16 -8.34
N VAL A 101 -10.07 10.16 -7.18
CA VAL A 101 -9.55 10.74 -5.94
C VAL A 101 -8.37 9.90 -5.46
N LEU A 102 -7.25 10.53 -5.19
CA LEU A 102 -6.09 9.89 -4.57
C LEU A 102 -6.28 9.92 -3.05
N PHE A 103 -6.08 8.78 -2.40
CA PHE A 103 -6.13 8.63 -0.95
C PHE A 103 -4.74 8.29 -0.42
N ALA A 104 -4.35 8.88 0.70
CA ALA A 104 -3.10 8.54 1.39
C ALA A 104 -3.29 8.48 2.91
N THR A 105 -2.55 7.62 3.60
CA THR A 105 -2.49 7.60 5.07
C THR A 105 -1.38 8.52 5.59
N GLY A 106 -1.51 9.00 6.82
CA GLY A 106 -0.50 9.82 7.46
C GLY A 106 -0.20 9.48 8.92
N TYR A 107 1.09 9.33 9.23
CA TYR A 107 1.67 9.06 10.55
C TYR A 107 2.62 10.20 10.99
N PRO A 108 2.53 10.68 12.25
CA PRO A 108 1.84 10.07 13.40
C PRO A 108 0.42 10.59 13.64
N ASN A 109 -0.12 11.41 12.73
CA ASN A 109 -1.36 12.14 12.99
C ASN A 109 -2.64 11.29 12.89
N ASN A 110 -2.51 10.03 12.48
CA ASN A 110 -3.63 9.12 12.27
C ASN A 110 -4.66 9.68 11.27
N THR A 111 -4.18 10.13 10.11
CA THR A 111 -4.98 10.88 9.12
C THR A 111 -5.18 10.12 7.82
N LEU A 112 -6.31 10.38 7.16
CA LEU A 112 -6.57 10.08 5.76
C LEU A 112 -6.57 11.37 4.95
N LEU A 113 -5.69 11.47 3.96
CA LEU A 113 -5.57 12.58 3.04
C LEU A 113 -6.29 12.23 1.74
N GLN A 114 -7.04 13.17 1.17
CA GLN A 114 -7.71 13.02 -0.13
C GLN A 114 -7.31 14.17 -1.07
N TYR A 115 -7.10 13.82 -2.34
CA TYR A 115 -6.75 14.77 -3.41
C TYR A 115 -7.71 14.57 -4.58
N LYS A 116 -8.29 15.67 -5.05
CA LYS A 116 -9.04 15.67 -6.31
C LYS A 116 -8.07 15.40 -7.47
N PRO A 117 -8.56 14.88 -8.61
CA PRO A 117 -7.75 14.76 -9.81
C PRO A 117 -7.01 16.06 -10.16
N GLY A 118 -5.68 16.01 -10.20
CA GLY A 118 -4.80 17.13 -10.54
C GLY A 118 -4.42 18.05 -9.38
N SER A 119 -4.95 17.85 -8.17
CA SER A 119 -4.54 18.61 -6.99
C SER A 119 -3.12 18.26 -6.55
N THR A 120 -2.36 19.28 -6.15
CA THR A 120 -0.96 19.14 -5.68
C THR A 120 -0.82 19.33 -4.16
N THR A 121 -1.93 19.48 -3.45
CA THR A 121 -2.03 19.53 -1.99
C THR A 121 -3.31 18.81 -1.57
N PRO A 122 -3.40 18.26 -0.34
CA PRO A 122 -4.63 17.59 0.10
C PRO A 122 -5.83 18.54 0.07
N ASP A 123 -6.91 18.14 -0.57
CA ASP A 123 -8.17 18.89 -0.59
C ASP A 123 -9.01 18.62 0.66
N LYS A 124 -8.81 17.44 1.29
CA LYS A 124 -9.47 17.05 2.53
C LYS A 124 -8.55 16.18 3.37
N ILE A 125 -8.55 16.41 4.67
CA ILE A 125 -7.84 15.60 5.67
C ILE A 125 -8.87 15.18 6.71
N ILE A 126 -8.99 13.88 6.93
CA ILE A 126 -9.87 13.28 7.93
C ILE A 126 -8.99 12.72 9.04
N ASN A 127 -9.28 13.08 10.29
CA ASN A 127 -8.66 12.47 11.45
C ASN A 127 -9.38 11.15 11.75
N LEU A 128 -8.67 10.04 11.58
CA LEU A 128 -9.25 8.70 11.78
C LEU A 128 -9.51 8.41 13.27
N SER A 129 -8.93 9.21 14.17
CA SER A 129 -9.18 9.13 15.61
C SER A 129 -10.60 9.58 15.99
N ASP A 130 -11.31 10.27 15.10
CA ASP A 130 -12.66 10.77 15.36
C ASP A 130 -13.74 9.66 15.26
N PHE A 131 -13.40 8.46 14.76
CA PHE A 131 -14.35 7.37 14.48
C PHE A 131 -14.58 6.34 15.61
N GLY A 132 -14.33 6.68 16.87
CA GLY A 132 -14.59 5.77 18.01
C GLY A 132 -13.39 4.85 18.30
N VAL A 133 -13.58 3.59 18.74
CA VAL A 133 -12.47 2.65 19.01
C VAL A 133 -11.57 2.64 17.78
N THR A 134 -10.46 3.34 17.94
CA THR A 134 -9.79 4.14 16.90
C THR A 134 -9.26 3.24 15.80
N VAL A 135 -9.06 3.75 14.58
CA VAL A 135 -8.33 3.06 13.50
C VAL A 135 -6.87 2.87 13.91
N GLY A 136 -6.66 2.06 14.94
CA GLY A 136 -5.63 2.24 15.96
C GLY A 136 -5.33 3.69 16.35
N ASP A 137 -4.34 3.84 17.23
CA ASP A 137 -3.74 5.17 17.47
C ASP A 137 -2.73 5.53 16.37
N SER A 138 -2.57 4.63 15.39
CA SER A 138 -1.79 4.79 14.17
C SER A 138 -2.40 3.93 13.08
N VAL A 139 -2.97 4.57 12.06
CA VAL A 139 -3.13 3.98 10.73
C VAL A 139 -1.76 3.57 10.20
N GLY A 140 -1.69 2.50 9.41
CA GLY A 140 -0.51 2.24 8.57
C GLY A 140 -0.87 2.42 7.10
N THR A 141 -1.95 1.79 6.65
CA THR A 141 -2.24 1.71 5.22
C THR A 141 -3.72 1.59 4.87
N LEU A 142 -4.00 1.69 3.57
CA LEU A 142 -5.31 1.51 2.98
C LEU A 142 -5.20 0.96 1.55
N ALA A 143 -6.28 0.32 1.08
CA ALA A 143 -6.45 -0.07 -0.32
C ALA A 143 -7.93 -0.27 -0.64
N PHE A 144 -8.32 -0.06 -1.89
CA PHE A 144 -9.61 -0.57 -2.37
C PHE A 144 -9.47 -2.03 -2.76
N VAL A 145 -10.49 -2.83 -2.45
CA VAL A 145 -10.61 -4.18 -3.01
C VAL A 145 -10.78 -4.05 -4.53
N PRO A 146 -9.92 -4.66 -5.37
CA PRO A 146 -10.01 -4.51 -6.82
C PRO A 146 -11.27 -5.15 -7.41
N LEU A 147 -11.65 -4.69 -8.61
CA LEU A 147 -12.69 -5.35 -9.39
C LEU A 147 -12.29 -6.80 -9.70
N GLY A 148 -13.25 -7.72 -9.59
CA GLY A 148 -13.05 -9.15 -9.81
C GLY A 148 -12.72 -9.94 -8.54
N PHE A 149 -12.47 -9.26 -7.42
CA PHE A 149 -12.31 -9.88 -6.10
C PHE A 149 -13.61 -9.80 -5.30
N ASP A 150 -13.80 -10.75 -4.40
CA ASP A 150 -14.85 -10.66 -3.38
C ASP A 150 -14.66 -9.40 -2.52
N GLY A 151 -15.73 -8.64 -2.29
CA GLY A 151 -15.67 -7.33 -1.62
C GLY A 151 -15.26 -6.15 -2.51
N ALA A 152 -15.17 -6.32 -3.83
CA ALA A 152 -14.77 -5.28 -4.80
C ALA A 152 -15.37 -3.90 -4.51
N GLY A 153 -14.52 -2.87 -4.57
CA GLY A 153 -14.87 -1.46 -4.37
C GLY A 153 -14.93 -1.02 -2.89
N GLN A 154 -14.85 -1.93 -1.93
CA GLN A 154 -14.75 -1.55 -0.51
C GLN A 154 -13.38 -0.95 -0.21
N LEU A 155 -13.36 0.15 0.55
CA LEU A 155 -12.11 0.70 1.10
C LEU A 155 -11.74 -0.08 2.35
N LYS A 156 -10.54 -0.68 2.35
CA LYS A 156 -9.96 -1.35 3.50
C LYS A 156 -8.90 -0.46 4.13
N ILE A 157 -8.86 -0.46 5.45
CA ILE A 157 -7.87 0.26 6.24
C ILE A 157 -7.25 -0.72 7.23
N ALA A 158 -5.93 -0.65 7.41
CA ALA A 158 -5.22 -1.42 8.41
C ALA A 158 -4.44 -0.50 9.37
N SER A 159 -4.56 -0.76 10.67
CA SER A 159 -3.82 -0.01 11.68
C SER A 159 -2.43 -0.61 11.91
N PHE A 160 -1.42 0.24 12.03
CA PHE A 160 -0.08 -0.15 12.46
C PHE A 160 -0.03 -0.60 13.93
N SER A 161 -0.65 0.16 14.84
CA SER A 161 -0.47 -0.05 16.30
C SER A 161 -1.06 -1.36 16.82
N TYR A 162 -2.18 -1.82 16.26
CA TYR A 162 -2.92 -2.97 16.79
C TYR A 162 -3.13 -4.10 15.78
N GLY A 163 -2.80 -3.89 14.50
CA GLY A 163 -3.11 -4.87 13.45
C GLY A 163 -4.60 -5.17 13.31
N PHE A 164 -5.42 -4.12 13.45
CA PHE A 164 -6.84 -4.17 13.20
C PHE A 164 -7.11 -3.87 11.73
N TRP A 165 -8.12 -4.56 11.20
CA TRP A 165 -8.62 -4.43 9.85
C TRP A 165 -10.02 -3.80 9.89
N TYR A 166 -10.24 -2.85 9.00
CA TYR A 166 -11.48 -2.10 8.93
C TYR A 166 -11.99 -2.02 7.51
N THR A 167 -13.30 -1.91 7.39
CA THR A 167 -13.99 -1.51 6.17
C THR A 167 -14.53 -0.10 6.35
N ALA A 168 -14.19 0.78 5.42
CA ALA A 168 -14.70 2.13 5.35
C ALA A 168 -15.75 2.24 4.25
N THR A 169 -16.91 2.79 4.59
CA THR A 169 -17.95 3.21 3.63
C THR A 169 -17.69 4.65 3.24
N LEU A 170 -17.65 4.91 1.92
CA LEU A 170 -17.51 6.25 1.37
C LEU A 170 -18.88 6.85 1.06
N THR A 171 -19.08 8.11 1.46
CA THR A 171 -20.24 8.92 1.07
C THR A 171 -19.73 10.17 0.37
N GLU A 172 -20.21 10.46 -0.84
CA GLU A 172 -19.83 11.70 -1.55
C GLU A 172 -20.21 12.93 -0.71
N ASP A 173 -19.29 13.87 -0.55
CA ASP A 173 -19.51 15.10 0.22
C ASP A 173 -20.05 16.26 -0.64
N GLY A 174 -20.39 15.98 -1.90
CA GLY A 174 -20.87 16.96 -2.88
C GLY A 174 -19.79 17.87 -3.48
N ASN A 175 -18.53 17.76 -3.05
CA ASN A 175 -17.41 18.57 -3.52
C ASN A 175 -16.39 17.78 -4.35
N GLY A 176 -16.75 16.55 -4.77
CA GLY A 176 -15.87 15.64 -5.49
C GLY A 176 -14.90 14.87 -4.58
N LEU A 177 -15.20 14.79 -3.28
CA LEU A 177 -14.46 14.03 -2.27
C LEU A 177 -15.45 13.20 -1.42
N TYR A 178 -14.95 12.50 -0.41
CA TYR A 178 -15.74 11.56 0.37
C TYR A 178 -15.66 11.81 1.87
N ASP A 179 -16.79 11.69 2.56
CA ASP A 179 -16.89 11.40 3.98
C ASP A 179 -16.77 9.89 4.22
N LEU A 180 -16.38 9.52 5.44
CA LEU A 180 -16.19 8.12 5.84
C LEU A 180 -17.11 7.72 6.98
N ALA A 181 -17.55 6.47 6.95
CA ALA A 181 -17.95 5.71 8.13
C ALA A 181 -17.08 4.45 8.20
N VAL A 182 -16.53 4.14 9.37
CA VAL A 182 -15.56 3.04 9.54
C VAL A 182 -16.12 1.97 10.47
N VAL A 183 -15.97 0.71 10.08
CA VAL A 183 -16.36 -0.47 10.88
C VAL A 183 -15.14 -1.34 11.09
N TRP A 184 -14.91 -1.77 12.33
CA TRP A 184 -13.89 -2.76 12.65
C TRP A 184 -14.38 -4.17 12.28
N ASP A 185 -13.59 -4.88 11.47
CA ASP A 185 -13.94 -6.23 11.01
C ASP A 185 -13.24 -7.31 11.86
N LEU A 186 -11.90 -7.21 11.98
CA LEU A 186 -11.08 -8.25 12.63
C LEU A 186 -9.74 -7.71 13.11
N ALA A 187 -9.01 -8.54 13.85
CA ALA A 187 -7.65 -8.27 14.30
C ALA A 187 -6.73 -9.45 13.94
N PHE A 188 -5.62 -9.17 13.28
CA PHE A 188 -4.54 -10.14 13.05
C PHE A 188 -3.31 -9.88 13.93
N GLY A 189 -3.29 -8.76 14.67
CA GLY A 189 -2.36 -8.49 15.78
C GLY A 189 -0.93 -8.16 15.36
N ARG A 190 -0.76 -7.55 14.17
CA ARG A 190 0.55 -7.26 13.58
C ARG A 190 0.59 -5.86 13.00
N SER A 191 1.76 -5.23 12.99
CA SER A 191 1.92 -3.90 12.42
C SER A 191 1.90 -3.96 10.90
N THR A 192 0.81 -3.48 10.29
CA THR A 192 0.60 -3.50 8.84
C THR A 192 0.81 -2.12 8.22
N GLU A 193 1.62 -2.09 7.16
CA GLU A 193 1.99 -0.87 6.43
C GLU A 193 1.63 -0.92 4.93
N GLY A 194 1.31 -2.10 4.38
CA GLY A 194 0.96 -2.27 2.97
C GLY A 194 -0.12 -3.33 2.77
N ILE A 195 -0.96 -3.14 1.74
CA ILE A 195 -2.02 -4.05 1.30
C ILE A 195 -1.93 -4.21 -0.22
N ALA A 196 -1.84 -5.45 -0.71
CA ALA A 196 -2.00 -5.75 -2.13
C ALA A 196 -2.85 -7.00 -2.33
N TYR A 197 -3.86 -6.93 -3.19
CA TYR A 197 -4.67 -8.10 -3.55
C TYR A 197 -4.01 -8.87 -4.70
N VAL A 198 -4.03 -10.19 -4.59
CA VAL A 198 -3.42 -11.11 -5.55
C VAL A 198 -4.42 -12.18 -5.93
N ALA A 199 -4.64 -12.31 -7.23
CA ALA A 199 -5.62 -13.25 -7.77
C ALA A 199 -5.14 -14.69 -7.57
N GLY A 200 -6.05 -15.60 -7.24
CA GLY A 200 -5.73 -16.98 -6.86
C GLY A 200 -5.12 -17.82 -7.98
N GLN A 201 -5.19 -17.36 -9.23
CA GLN A 201 -4.59 -18.01 -10.39
C GLN A 201 -3.07 -17.80 -10.43
N ASN A 202 -2.53 -16.89 -9.62
CA ASN A 202 -1.09 -16.74 -9.47
C ASN A 202 -0.47 -17.96 -8.78
N PRO A 203 0.74 -18.41 -9.17
CA PRO A 203 1.42 -19.55 -8.57
C PRO A 203 1.50 -19.45 -7.03
N GLY A 204 1.34 -20.58 -6.33
CA GLY A 204 1.42 -20.62 -4.87
C GLY A 204 0.14 -20.22 -4.11
N PHE A 205 -0.84 -19.58 -4.76
CA PHE A 205 -2.10 -19.16 -4.12
C PHE A 205 -3.22 -20.20 -4.19
N GLY A 206 -2.99 -21.35 -4.83
CA GLY A 206 -3.89 -22.51 -4.76
C GLY A 206 -5.28 -22.28 -5.36
N GLY A 207 -5.45 -21.31 -6.26
CA GLY A 207 -6.74 -20.99 -6.87
C GLY A 207 -7.63 -20.08 -6.03
N LEU A 208 -7.15 -19.57 -4.90
CA LEU A 208 -7.92 -18.72 -3.98
C LEU A 208 -7.37 -17.31 -3.95
N ASP A 209 -8.23 -16.34 -4.24
CA ASP A 209 -7.88 -14.93 -4.14
C ASP A 209 -7.40 -14.62 -2.72
N SER A 210 -6.38 -13.77 -2.67
CA SER A 210 -5.64 -13.51 -1.44
C SER A 210 -5.26 -12.03 -1.33
N VAL A 211 -4.90 -11.63 -0.12
CA VAL A 211 -4.30 -10.34 0.18
C VAL A 211 -2.92 -10.56 0.77
N LEU A 212 -1.95 -9.80 0.26
CA LEU A 212 -0.62 -9.64 0.81
C LEU A 212 -0.65 -8.47 1.80
N LEU A 213 -0.10 -8.70 2.99
CA LEU A 213 0.06 -7.69 4.03
C LEU A 213 1.53 -7.55 4.40
N SER A 214 2.02 -6.31 4.41
CA SER A 214 3.36 -5.98 4.92
C SER A 214 3.34 -5.97 6.43
N GLU A 215 3.83 -7.04 7.06
CA GLU A 215 3.98 -7.18 8.52
C GLU A 215 5.29 -6.52 8.96
N TYR A 216 5.32 -5.19 8.98
CA TYR A 216 6.51 -4.35 9.18
C TYR A 216 7.36 -4.80 10.37
N GLY A 217 6.74 -4.95 11.55
CA GLY A 217 7.44 -5.32 12.79
C GLY A 217 8.03 -6.73 12.78
N ALA A 218 7.53 -7.61 11.90
CA ALA A 218 8.03 -8.97 11.74
C ALA A 218 9.07 -9.11 10.61
N GLY A 219 9.25 -8.08 9.78
CA GLY A 219 10.13 -8.14 8.61
C GLY A 219 9.63 -9.12 7.55
N LYS A 220 8.30 -9.18 7.33
CA LYS A 220 7.65 -10.14 6.43
C LYS A 220 6.58 -9.50 5.56
N VAL A 221 6.32 -10.13 4.43
CA VAL A 221 5.04 -10.04 3.72
C VAL A 221 4.32 -11.36 3.89
N ALA A 222 3.08 -11.32 4.34
CA ALA A 222 2.26 -12.52 4.55
C ALA A 222 1.08 -12.53 3.58
N ALA A 223 0.78 -13.71 3.05
CA ALA A 223 -0.41 -13.97 2.25
C ALA A 223 -1.53 -14.50 3.14
N TYR A 224 -2.74 -14.00 2.92
CA TYR A 224 -3.97 -14.47 3.54
C TYR A 224 -5.00 -14.67 2.43
N GLN A 225 -5.67 -15.81 2.39
CA GLN A 225 -6.89 -15.95 1.58
C GLN A 225 -7.92 -14.91 2.03
N ILE A 226 -8.75 -14.44 1.11
CA ILE A 226 -9.83 -13.49 1.44
C ILE A 226 -11.17 -14.19 1.59
N ASP A 227 -12.05 -13.62 2.42
CA ASP A 227 -13.45 -14.01 2.51
C ASP A 227 -14.32 -13.27 1.48
N ALA A 228 -15.64 -13.51 1.53
CA ALA A 228 -16.62 -12.89 0.63
C ALA A 228 -16.70 -11.35 0.71
N ASN A 229 -16.08 -10.73 1.72
CA ASN A 229 -16.00 -9.28 1.89
C ASN A 229 -14.61 -8.72 1.55
N GLY A 230 -13.69 -9.54 1.02
CA GLY A 230 -12.31 -9.14 0.78
C GLY A 230 -11.49 -9.04 2.06
N ASN A 231 -11.96 -9.59 3.18
CA ASN A 231 -11.22 -9.55 4.45
C ASN A 231 -10.26 -10.75 4.54
N PRO A 232 -9.07 -10.58 5.14
CA PRO A 232 -8.14 -11.69 5.31
C PRO A 232 -8.69 -12.75 6.27
N ILE A 233 -8.62 -14.02 5.85
CA ILE A 233 -8.92 -15.17 6.70
C ILE A 233 -7.67 -15.50 7.52
N ILE A 234 -7.65 -15.11 8.80
CA ILE A 234 -6.46 -15.18 9.68
C ILE A 234 -5.81 -16.58 9.69
N ALA A 235 -6.61 -17.64 9.75
CA ALA A 235 -6.12 -19.02 9.82
C ALA A 235 -5.40 -19.50 8.54
N SER A 236 -5.56 -18.77 7.42
CA SER A 236 -4.92 -19.09 6.13
C SER A 236 -3.52 -18.50 5.97
N ARG A 237 -3.02 -17.76 6.98
CA ARG A 237 -1.74 -17.04 6.92
C ARG A 237 -0.60 -17.93 6.44
N GLN A 238 0.08 -17.49 5.38
CA GLN A 238 1.34 -18.06 4.92
C GLN A 238 2.38 -16.95 4.79
N ASP A 239 3.65 -17.26 5.06
CA ASP A 239 4.73 -16.31 4.73
C ASP A 239 4.85 -16.26 3.21
N PHE A 240 4.68 -15.08 2.61
CA PHE A 240 5.00 -14.86 1.20
C PHE A 240 6.49 -14.55 1.06
N LEU A 241 6.97 -13.57 1.82
CA LEU A 241 8.34 -13.09 1.84
C LEU A 241 8.81 -12.86 3.27
N SER A 242 10.07 -13.18 3.59
CA SER A 242 10.66 -12.97 4.92
C SER A 242 12.09 -12.45 4.80
N GLY A 243 12.62 -11.90 5.91
CA GLY A 243 13.99 -11.35 5.95
C GLY A 243 14.07 -9.87 5.57
N LEU A 244 12.92 -9.19 5.51
CA LEU A 244 12.83 -7.77 5.17
C LEU A 244 13.22 -6.90 6.36
N ARG A 245 13.86 -5.77 6.08
CA ARG A 245 14.20 -4.75 7.09
C ARG A 245 13.18 -3.62 7.06
N GLY A 246 11.99 -3.89 7.58
CA GLY A 246 10.89 -2.93 7.65
C GLY A 246 10.16 -2.78 6.31
N ALA A 247 9.37 -3.81 5.96
CA ALA A 247 8.48 -3.77 4.79
C ALA A 247 7.36 -2.77 5.04
N ARG A 248 7.39 -1.64 4.33
CA ARG A 248 6.41 -0.56 4.49
C ARG A 248 5.36 -0.59 3.38
N GLU A 249 5.75 -0.88 2.14
CA GLU A 249 4.85 -0.76 1.00
C GLU A 249 4.58 -2.11 0.33
N LEU A 250 3.48 -2.19 -0.45
CA LEU A 250 3.13 -3.30 -1.35
C LEU A 250 2.48 -2.76 -2.62
#